data_AF-A0A846GBX9-F1
#
_entry.id   AF-A0A846GBX9-F1
#
_cell.length_a   1.000
_cell.length_b   1.000
_cell.length_c   1.000
_cell.angle_alpha   90.00
_cell.angle_beta   90.00
_cell.angle_gamma   90.00
#
_symmetry.space_group_name_H-M   'P 1'
#
loop_
_entity.id
_entity.type
_entity.pdbx_description
1 polymer ?
#
loop_
_entity_poly.entity_id
_entity_poly.type
_entity_poly.pdbx_seq_one_letter_code
_entity_poly.pdbx_strand_id
1 'polypeptide(L)'
;MKFKPPDIPKDRKDLELLSKEALEELVWQQQHLIEKLIEEVERLKELCNKDSQTSSLPPSSDLLKRSEKTPLTKEKESDSSHRKPGGQQGHPGKTRKGFGRVDRYQVLEPQKCPVCGGNHWETRGVTTRSYQVAQLVERPIEIVEYQQVRRLCQKCGEQVSGELPENVIPGQDLSVNLQTMLVWLGHYGHLSYEKQQEWLKEFGKIEVSLGTLEATTRRVAEALTPQVESEKNRGR
;
A
#
# COMPACT_ATOMS: atom_id res chain seq x y z
N MET A 1 14.46 31.43 -5.27
CA MET A 1 15.74 32.02 -4.82
C MET A 1 16.40 31.05 -3.86
N LYS A 2 17.63 30.58 -4.12
CA LYS A 2 18.37 29.73 -3.17
C LYS A 2 19.01 30.65 -2.12
N PHE A 3 18.45 30.68 -0.91
CA PHE A 3 19.03 31.44 0.19
C PHE A 3 20.20 30.64 0.77
N LYS A 4 21.39 31.23 0.82
CA LYS A 4 22.56 30.66 1.48
C LYS A 4 22.50 31.09 2.96
N PRO A 5 22.51 30.17 3.94
CA PRO A 5 22.48 30.57 5.33
C PRO A 5 23.72 31.41 5.67
N PRO A 6 23.59 32.41 6.56
CA PRO A 6 24.73 33.19 7.03
C PRO A 6 25.73 32.27 7.72
N ASP A 7 27.01 32.56 7.53
CA ASP A 7 28.10 31.77 8.10
C ASP A 7 28.23 32.13 9.58
N ILE A 8 27.58 31.36 10.45
CA ILE A 8 27.54 31.61 11.89
C ILE A 8 28.73 30.90 12.54
N PRO A 9 29.61 31.62 13.26
CA PRO A 9 30.66 31.00 14.07
C PRO A 9 30.04 30.05 15.10
N LYS A 10 30.55 28.81 15.17
CA LYS A 10 29.97 27.77 16.04
C LYS A 10 30.42 27.90 17.51
N ASP A 11 31.46 28.68 17.77
CA ASP A 11 32.04 28.87 19.08
C ASP A 11 31.78 30.29 19.63
N ARG A 12 31.36 30.37 20.90
CA ARG A 12 31.00 31.63 21.57
C ARG A 12 32.14 32.65 21.60
N LYS A 13 33.40 32.18 21.65
CA LYS A 13 34.59 33.04 21.69
C LYS A 13 34.83 33.79 20.38
N ASP A 14 34.36 33.23 19.27
CA ASP A 14 34.51 33.85 17.95
C ASP A 14 33.48 34.97 17.73
N LEU A 15 32.35 34.92 18.44
CA LEU A 15 31.35 36.00 18.47
C LEU A 15 31.84 37.21 19.27
N GLU A 16 32.66 36.99 20.29
CA GLU A 16 33.25 38.05 21.14
C GLU A 16 34.35 38.85 20.40
N LEU A 17 34.86 38.31 19.29
CA LEU A 17 35.88 38.94 18.43
C LEU A 17 35.27 39.76 17.29
N LEU A 18 33.95 39.72 17.10
CA LEU A 18 33.24 40.46 16.05
C LEU A 18 33.02 41.91 16.47
N SER A 19 33.07 42.82 15.49
CA SER A 19 32.72 44.23 15.74
C SER A 19 31.23 44.36 16.05
N LYS A 20 30.86 45.45 16.72
CA LYS A 20 29.47 45.74 17.07
C LYS A 20 28.57 45.80 15.83
N GLU A 21 29.07 46.37 14.73
CA GLU A 21 28.33 46.45 13.47
C GLU A 21 28.12 45.06 12.84
N ALA A 22 29.10 44.17 12.95
CA ALA A 22 29.00 42.80 12.43
C ALA A 22 27.98 41.95 13.23
N LEU A 23 27.87 42.19 14.54
CA LEU A 23 26.86 41.55 15.39
C LEU A 23 25.44 42.06 15.07
N GLU A 24 25.28 43.37 14.85
CA GLU A 24 23.99 43.96 14.45
C GLU A 24 23.49 43.41 13.11
N GLU A 25 24.36 43.29 12.11
CA GLU A 25 24.06 42.68 10.82
C GLU A 25 23.68 41.20 10.96
N LEU A 26 24.41 40.44 11.78
CA LEU A 26 24.13 39.02 12.02
C LEU A 26 22.78 38.81 12.71
N VAL A 27 22.41 39.67 13.67
CA VAL A 27 21.09 39.63 14.33
C VAL A 27 19.98 39.95 13.33
N TRP A 28 20.19 40.95 12.47
CA TRP A 28 19.22 41.32 11.44
C TRP A 28 19.00 40.19 10.41
N GLN A 29 20.08 39.55 9.95
CA GLN A 29 20.00 38.40 9.04
C GLN A 29 19.31 37.18 9.67
N GLN A 30 19.54 36.94 10.97
CA GLN A 30 18.86 35.87 11.70
C GLN A 30 17.37 36.15 11.87
N GLN A 31 16.98 37.38 12.19
CA GLN A 31 15.57 37.77 12.33
C GLN A 31 14.79 37.52 11.04
N HIS A 32 15.35 37.93 9.89
CA HIS A 32 14.74 37.70 8.58
C HIS A 32 14.61 36.22 8.20
N LEU A 33 15.56 35.39 8.64
CA LEU A 33 15.50 33.94 8.42
C LEU A 33 14.46 33.27 9.32
N ILE A 34 14.36 33.69 10.58
CA ILE A 34 13.36 33.19 11.51
C ILE A 34 11.96 33.47 10.98
N GLU A 35 11.69 34.68 10.49
CA GLU A 35 10.39 35.05 9.90
C GLU A 35 10.02 34.13 8.72
N LYS A 36 10.94 33.92 7.79
CA LYS A 36 10.70 33.01 6.65
C LYS A 36 10.52 31.55 7.04
N LEU A 37 11.24 31.10 8.06
CA LEU A 37 11.10 29.73 8.57
C LEU A 37 9.76 29.55 9.29
N ILE A 38 9.29 30.57 10.02
CA ILE A 38 7.96 30.57 10.63
C ILE A 38 6.87 30.49 9.54
N GLU A 39 6.95 31.32 8.51
CA GLU A 39 6.01 31.29 7.37
C GLU A 39 5.96 29.92 6.69
N GLU A 40 7.12 29.31 6.42
CA GLU A 40 7.16 28.00 5.76
C GLU A 40 6.67 26.88 6.70
N VAL A 41 6.94 26.97 8.00
CA VAL A 41 6.40 26.03 9.00
C VAL A 41 4.87 26.17 9.09
N GLU A 42 4.32 27.39 9.06
CA GLU A 42 2.87 27.61 9.04
C GLU A 42 2.24 27.06 7.77
N ARG A 43 2.84 27.32 6.59
CA ARG A 43 2.41 26.74 5.31
C ARG A 43 2.44 25.21 5.32
N LEU A 44 3.51 24.61 5.82
CA LEU A 44 3.64 23.15 5.92
C LEU A 44 2.64 22.56 6.91
N LYS A 45 2.37 23.24 8.03
CA LYS A 45 1.31 22.86 8.98
C LYS A 45 -0.08 22.96 8.36
N GLU A 46 -0.36 23.99 7.57
CA GLU A 46 -1.62 24.12 6.84
C GLU A 46 -1.81 23.03 5.78
N LEU A 47 -0.74 22.66 5.08
CA LEU A 47 -0.76 21.53 4.13
C LEU A 47 -0.99 20.20 4.86
N CYS A 48 -0.35 19.99 6.01
CA CYS A 48 -0.50 18.77 6.81
C CYS A 48 -1.89 18.68 7.48
N ASN A 49 -2.48 19.82 7.84
CA ASN A 49 -3.84 19.90 8.40
C ASN A 49 -4.95 19.83 7.34
N LYS A 50 -4.62 19.82 6.04
CA LYS A 50 -5.61 19.72 4.94
C LYS A 50 -5.92 18.28 4.50
N ASP A 51 -5.22 17.27 4.99
CA ASP A 51 -5.43 15.87 4.58
C ASP A 51 -6.14 14.98 5.62
N SER A 52 -7.10 15.53 6.37
CA SER A 52 -7.98 14.68 7.19
C SER A 52 -9.45 15.06 7.31
N GLN A 53 -9.94 16.18 6.72
CA GLN A 53 -11.39 16.39 6.65
C GLN A 53 -11.95 17.42 5.63
N THR A 54 -11.40 17.53 4.41
CA THR A 54 -12.09 18.27 3.33
C THR A 54 -11.79 17.69 1.94
N SER A 55 -12.53 16.67 1.54
CA SER A 55 -12.64 16.26 0.14
C SER A 55 -14.02 15.67 -0.16
N SER A 56 -15.02 16.55 -0.23
CA SER A 56 -16.26 16.28 -0.98
C SER A 56 -16.97 17.63 -1.12
N LEU A 57 -16.95 18.25 -2.30
CA LEU A 57 -18.00 18.19 -3.33
C LEU A 57 -17.56 19.14 -4.48
N PRO A 58 -18.07 19.05 -5.74
CA PRO A 58 -19.47 18.72 -6.11
C PRO A 58 -19.61 17.90 -7.43
N PRO A 59 -20.81 17.41 -7.86
CA PRO A 59 -21.85 18.24 -8.50
C PRO A 59 -23.29 17.72 -8.30
N SER A 60 -24.12 18.45 -7.57
CA SER A 60 -25.54 18.55 -7.94
C SER A 60 -26.07 19.87 -7.43
N SER A 61 -26.02 20.85 -8.31
CA SER A 61 -26.68 22.12 -8.17
C SER A 61 -28.18 21.90 -7.94
N ASP A 62 -28.71 22.73 -7.07
CA ASP A 62 -30.02 23.35 -7.26
C ASP A 62 -31.25 22.47 -6.99
N LEU A 63 -31.62 22.30 -5.72
CA LEU A 63 -33.02 22.29 -5.32
C LEU A 63 -33.22 23.08 -4.02
N LEU A 64 -33.38 24.39 -4.22
CA LEU A 64 -34.52 25.16 -3.72
C LEU A 64 -34.86 25.07 -2.22
N LYS A 65 -34.58 26.20 -1.55
CA LYS A 65 -35.45 26.87 -0.56
C LYS A 65 -36.00 25.99 0.57
N ARG A 66 -35.43 26.16 1.76
CA ARG A 66 -36.18 26.61 2.94
C ARG A 66 -35.22 27.08 4.04
N SER A 67 -35.26 28.38 4.28
CA SER A 67 -34.98 28.98 5.57
C SER A 67 -35.89 28.35 6.62
N GLU A 68 -35.35 28.02 7.80
CA GLU A 68 -35.86 28.49 9.08
C GLU A 68 -35.10 27.84 10.26
N LYS A 69 -34.46 28.72 11.02
CA LYS A 69 -34.44 28.75 12.49
C LYS A 69 -33.81 27.55 13.22
N THR A 70 -32.57 27.79 13.61
CA THR A 70 -31.96 27.33 14.87
C THR A 70 -32.96 27.36 16.04
N PRO A 71 -32.93 26.34 16.90
CA PRO A 71 -32.87 26.61 18.33
C PRO A 71 -31.57 26.08 18.91
N LEU A 72 -30.78 27.02 19.44
CA LEU A 72 -29.80 26.76 20.48
C LEU A 72 -30.55 26.07 21.63
N THR A 73 -30.12 24.87 22.04
CA THR A 73 -30.24 24.46 23.45
C THR A 73 -29.46 23.17 23.75
N LYS A 74 -28.67 23.29 24.82
CA LYS A 74 -28.18 22.24 25.73
C LYS A 74 -26.95 21.47 25.28
N GLU A 75 -25.82 22.15 25.52
CA GLU A 75 -24.69 21.62 26.29
C GLU A 75 -25.03 20.33 27.04
N LYS A 76 -24.57 19.21 26.50
CA LYS A 76 -24.20 18.05 27.31
C LYS A 76 -22.68 18.04 27.33
N GLU A 77 -22.13 18.64 28.36
CA GLU A 77 -20.78 18.34 28.83
C GLU A 77 -20.76 16.85 29.18
N SER A 78 -20.42 16.00 28.20
CA SER A 78 -19.96 14.66 28.50
C SER A 78 -18.46 14.75 28.69
N ASP A 79 -18.06 14.76 29.97
CA ASP A 79 -16.75 14.47 30.51
C ASP A 79 -15.85 13.73 29.50
N SER A 80 -14.98 14.47 28.82
CA SER A 80 -13.93 13.93 27.96
C SER A 80 -12.74 13.47 28.82
N SER A 81 -13.02 12.63 29.81
CA SER A 81 -12.00 11.94 30.59
C SER A 81 -11.32 10.88 29.70
N HIS A 82 -10.13 11.24 29.19
CA HIS A 82 -9.02 10.33 28.91
C HIS A 82 -9.39 8.94 28.37
N ARG A 83 -9.87 8.86 27.13
CA ARG A 83 -9.86 7.57 26.40
C ARG A 83 -8.42 7.23 26.03
N LYS A 84 -7.75 6.45 26.89
CA LYS A 84 -6.47 5.82 26.57
C LYS A 84 -6.67 4.90 25.35
N PRO A 85 -5.72 4.85 24.40
CA PRO A 85 -5.79 3.90 23.29
C PRO A 85 -5.79 2.47 23.86
N GLY A 86 -6.86 1.71 23.59
CA GLY A 86 -7.05 0.35 24.08
C GLY A 86 -8.52 -0.09 23.96
N GLY A 87 -8.76 -1.42 23.87
CA GLY A 87 -10.11 -1.98 23.94
C GLY A 87 -10.79 -1.63 25.28
N GLN A 88 -12.13 -1.68 25.35
CA GLN A 88 -12.83 -1.32 26.59
C GLN A 88 -12.32 -2.18 27.75
N GLN A 89 -12.20 -1.57 28.94
CA GLN A 89 -11.79 -2.29 30.14
C GLN A 89 -12.66 -3.54 30.33
N GLY A 90 -12.02 -4.70 30.43
CA GLY A 90 -12.68 -5.99 30.59
C GLY A 90 -12.78 -6.86 29.32
N HIS A 91 -12.46 -6.35 28.12
CA HIS A 91 -12.33 -7.22 26.94
C HIS A 91 -11.02 -8.00 26.98
N PRO A 92 -11.06 -9.35 26.94
CA PRO A 92 -9.84 -10.13 26.79
C PRO A 92 -9.18 -9.79 25.46
N GLY A 93 -7.99 -9.22 25.53
CA GLY A 93 -7.19 -8.94 24.33
C GLY A 93 -6.94 -10.24 23.57
N LYS A 94 -7.51 -10.37 22.37
CA LYS A 94 -7.14 -11.43 21.44
C LYS A 94 -5.93 -10.96 20.66
N THR A 95 -4.74 -11.26 21.17
CA THR A 95 -3.51 -11.12 20.37
C THR A 95 -3.66 -11.99 19.12
N ARG A 96 -3.52 -11.38 17.94
CA ARG A 96 -3.60 -12.09 16.67
C ARG A 96 -2.60 -13.24 16.68
N LYS A 97 -3.09 -14.47 16.51
CA LYS A 97 -2.23 -15.62 16.27
C LYS A 97 -1.48 -15.39 14.94
N GLY A 98 -0.22 -15.81 14.84
CA GLY A 98 0.57 -15.70 13.62
C GLY A 98 -0.12 -16.32 12.40
N PHE A 99 0.46 -16.16 11.21
CA PHE A 99 -0.24 -16.52 9.96
C PHE A 99 -0.41 -18.03 9.72
N GLY A 100 0.17 -18.90 10.55
CA GLY A 100 0.11 -20.37 10.41
C GLY A 100 0.93 -20.93 9.25
N ARG A 101 1.36 -20.09 8.31
CA ARG A 101 2.26 -20.38 7.19
C ARG A 101 3.27 -19.26 7.02
N VAL A 102 4.43 -19.58 6.44
CA VAL A 102 5.47 -18.62 6.05
C VAL A 102 5.85 -18.91 4.61
N ASP A 103 5.65 -17.93 3.73
CA ASP A 103 5.90 -18.10 2.29
C ASP A 103 7.40 -17.92 1.93
N ARG A 104 8.15 -17.14 2.74
CA ARG A 104 9.60 -16.93 2.58
C ARG A 104 10.26 -16.62 3.92
N TYR A 105 11.41 -17.21 4.19
CA TYR A 105 12.27 -16.84 5.31
C TYR A 105 13.34 -15.85 4.86
N GLN A 106 13.51 -14.77 5.63
CA GLN A 106 14.62 -13.84 5.45
C GLN A 106 15.28 -13.60 6.80
N VAL A 107 16.52 -14.05 6.92
CA VAL A 107 17.34 -13.83 8.11
C VAL A 107 17.99 -12.46 7.98
N LEU A 108 17.77 -11.60 8.96
CA LEU A 108 18.37 -10.27 9.02
C LEU A 108 19.57 -10.31 9.95
N GLU A 109 20.77 -10.46 9.38
CA GLU A 109 22.02 -10.43 10.14
C GLU A 109 22.53 -8.99 10.28
N PRO A 110 23.06 -8.63 11.47
CA PRO A 110 23.65 -7.31 11.66
C PRO A 110 24.83 -7.12 10.71
N GLN A 111 24.83 -6.03 9.95
CA GLN A 111 25.89 -5.76 8.96
C GLN A 111 27.10 -5.05 9.56
N LYS A 112 26.84 -4.11 10.48
CA LYS A 112 27.87 -3.36 11.20
C LYS A 112 27.41 -3.05 12.62
N CYS A 113 28.34 -3.02 13.55
CA CYS A 113 28.09 -2.57 14.90
C CYS A 113 27.83 -1.05 14.86
N PRO A 114 26.67 -0.56 15.35
CA PRO A 114 26.38 0.88 15.33
C PRO A 114 27.29 1.69 16.26
N VAL A 115 28.03 1.04 17.17
CA VAL A 115 28.93 1.69 18.13
C VAL A 115 30.35 1.80 17.59
N CYS A 116 30.95 0.69 17.16
CA CYS A 116 32.35 0.67 16.71
C CYS A 116 32.54 0.56 15.19
N GLY A 117 31.48 0.32 14.42
CA GLY A 117 31.53 0.15 12.96
C GLY A 117 32.09 -1.20 12.48
N GLY A 118 32.58 -2.05 13.38
CA GLY A 118 33.09 -3.39 13.05
C GLY A 118 32.00 -4.36 12.60
N ASN A 119 32.41 -5.47 11.99
CA ASN A 119 31.55 -6.51 11.41
C ASN A 119 31.92 -7.94 11.87
N HIS A 120 32.54 -8.05 13.04
CA HIS A 120 32.89 -9.33 13.66
C HIS A 120 31.84 -9.65 14.73
N TRP A 121 31.17 -10.79 14.60
CA TRP A 121 30.06 -11.20 15.46
C TRP A 121 30.41 -12.46 16.24
N GLU A 122 30.01 -12.51 17.51
CA GLU A 122 30.12 -13.72 18.31
C GLU A 122 29.16 -14.78 17.76
N THR A 123 29.62 -16.03 17.69
CA THR A 123 28.84 -17.15 17.13
C THR A 123 28.12 -17.96 18.20
N ARG A 124 28.47 -17.77 19.47
CA ARG A 124 27.88 -18.46 20.62
C ARG A 124 26.77 -17.63 21.25
N GLY A 125 25.71 -18.28 21.71
CA GLY A 125 24.63 -17.63 22.46
C GLY A 125 23.73 -16.72 21.60
N VAL A 126 23.65 -16.96 20.30
CA VAL A 126 22.79 -16.19 19.38
C VAL A 126 21.32 -16.40 19.75
N THR A 127 20.61 -15.30 20.00
CA THR A 127 19.15 -15.30 20.19
C THR A 127 18.45 -14.71 18.97
N THR A 128 17.42 -15.38 18.49
CA THR A 128 16.62 -14.91 17.35
C THR A 128 15.25 -14.42 17.80
N ARG A 129 14.81 -13.28 17.28
CA ARG A 129 13.42 -12.83 17.36
C ARG A 129 12.80 -12.91 15.97
N SER A 130 11.60 -13.47 15.88
CA SER A 130 10.89 -13.63 14.61
C SER A 130 9.75 -12.63 14.50
N TYR A 131 9.67 -11.95 13.36
CA TYR A 131 8.57 -11.07 12.99
C TYR A 131 7.94 -11.60 11.71
N GLN A 132 6.61 -11.75 11.70
CA GLN A 132 5.87 -12.13 10.50
C GLN A 132 5.07 -10.94 10.02
N VAL A 133 5.24 -10.60 8.74
CA VAL A 133 4.52 -9.52 8.09
C VAL A 133 3.90 -10.09 6.81
N ALA A 134 2.60 -9.90 6.62
CA ALA A 134 2.00 -10.09 5.32
C ALA A 134 2.33 -8.86 4.48
N GLN A 135 3.03 -9.07 3.37
CA GLN A 135 3.48 -8.02 2.48
C GLN A 135 2.90 -8.24 1.08
N LEU A 136 2.56 -7.15 0.42
CA LEU A 136 2.39 -7.14 -1.03
C LEU A 136 3.78 -7.27 -1.66
N VAL A 137 3.98 -8.29 -2.49
CA VAL A 137 5.24 -8.48 -3.22
C VAL A 137 5.29 -7.57 -4.44
N GLU A 138 6.50 -7.26 -4.91
CA GLU A 138 6.74 -6.34 -6.04
C GLU A 138 6.10 -6.83 -7.36
N ARG A 139 6.13 -8.14 -7.61
CA ARG A 139 5.53 -8.78 -8.80
C ARG A 139 4.51 -9.83 -8.36
N PRO A 140 3.29 -9.42 -7.95
CA PRO A 140 2.23 -10.33 -7.52
C PRO A 140 1.62 -11.14 -8.67
N ILE A 141 1.81 -10.70 -9.92
CA ILE A 141 1.46 -11.46 -11.12
C ILE A 141 2.76 -11.82 -11.84
N GLU A 142 2.97 -13.12 -12.03
CA GLU A 142 4.13 -13.67 -12.74
C GLU A 142 3.74 -13.99 -14.18
N ILE A 143 4.59 -13.58 -15.13
CA ILE A 143 4.46 -13.93 -16.55
C ILE A 143 5.36 -15.12 -16.83
N VAL A 144 4.75 -16.26 -17.14
CA VAL A 144 5.43 -17.53 -17.38
C VAL A 144 5.27 -17.91 -18.84
N GLU A 145 6.39 -18.08 -19.55
CA GLU A 145 6.41 -18.64 -20.90
C GLU A 145 6.52 -20.17 -20.81
N TYR A 146 5.47 -20.88 -21.26
CA TYR A 146 5.48 -22.34 -21.31
C TYR A 146 5.98 -22.83 -22.67
N GLN A 147 7.22 -23.33 -22.72
CA GLN A 147 7.80 -23.90 -23.94
C GLN A 147 7.54 -25.41 -24.04
N GLN A 148 6.61 -25.80 -24.91
CA GLN A 148 6.34 -27.21 -25.18
C GLN A 148 7.35 -27.80 -26.17
N VAL A 149 8.33 -28.53 -25.62
CA VAL A 149 9.26 -29.31 -26.44
C VAL A 149 8.58 -30.56 -26.95
N ARG A 150 8.73 -30.85 -28.25
CA ARG A 150 8.27 -32.09 -28.87
C ARG A 150 9.45 -33.03 -29.13
N ARG A 151 9.31 -34.31 -28.79
CA ARG A 151 10.33 -35.34 -29.01
C ARG A 151 9.71 -36.61 -29.57
N LEU A 152 10.48 -37.32 -30.38
CA LEU A 152 10.12 -38.66 -30.83
C LEU A 152 10.48 -39.68 -29.76
N CYS A 153 9.55 -40.57 -29.42
CA CYS A 153 9.80 -41.70 -28.58
C CYS A 153 10.67 -42.72 -29.32
N GLN A 154 11.85 -43.04 -28.80
CA GLN A 154 12.73 -44.02 -29.45
C GLN A 154 12.17 -45.45 -29.45
N LYS A 155 11.18 -45.75 -28.61
CA LYS A 155 10.58 -47.09 -28.50
C LYS A 155 9.43 -47.33 -29.47
N CYS A 156 8.52 -46.35 -29.62
CA CYS A 156 7.32 -46.51 -30.45
C CYS A 156 7.27 -45.55 -31.65
N GLY A 157 8.21 -44.61 -31.77
CA GLY A 157 8.23 -43.61 -32.85
C GLY A 157 7.25 -42.45 -32.67
N GLU A 158 6.37 -42.48 -31.67
CA GLU A 158 5.35 -41.44 -31.44
C GLU A 158 5.97 -40.08 -31.10
N GLN A 159 5.38 -38.99 -31.59
CA GLN A 159 5.80 -37.64 -31.24
C GLN A 159 5.06 -37.15 -30.00
N VAL A 160 5.78 -36.99 -28.89
CA VAL A 160 5.23 -36.59 -27.60
C VAL A 160 5.62 -35.14 -27.30
N SER A 161 4.71 -34.37 -26.72
CA SER A 161 4.92 -32.99 -26.27
C SER A 161 4.85 -32.90 -24.74
N GLY A 162 5.54 -31.93 -24.14
CA GLY A 162 5.34 -31.63 -22.71
C GLY A 162 3.91 -31.20 -22.41
N GLU A 163 3.33 -31.72 -21.32
CA GLU A 163 1.98 -31.37 -20.88
C GLU A 163 1.94 -29.97 -20.26
N LEU A 164 0.86 -29.23 -20.52
CA LEU A 164 0.62 -27.95 -19.86
C LEU A 164 0.02 -28.21 -18.47
N PRO A 165 0.31 -27.37 -17.46
CA PRO A 165 -0.35 -27.44 -16.17
C PRO A 165 -1.88 -27.28 -16.30
N GLU A 166 -2.63 -27.89 -15.38
CA GLU A 166 -4.11 -27.88 -15.39
C GLU A 166 -4.72 -26.46 -15.40
N ASN A 167 -4.03 -25.49 -14.81
CA ASN A 167 -4.47 -24.10 -14.71
C ASN A 167 -4.09 -23.23 -15.93
N VAL A 168 -3.51 -23.83 -16.98
CA VAL A 168 -3.10 -23.15 -18.22
C VAL A 168 -3.95 -23.68 -19.38
N ILE A 169 -4.78 -22.82 -19.96
CA ILE A 169 -5.65 -23.19 -21.07
C ILE A 169 -4.99 -22.74 -22.38
N PRO A 170 -4.76 -23.65 -23.35
CA PRO A 170 -4.21 -23.30 -24.65
C PRO A 170 -4.98 -22.17 -25.35
N GLY A 171 -4.26 -21.17 -25.87
CA GLY A 171 -4.85 -20.02 -26.58
C GLY A 171 -5.45 -18.94 -25.68
N GLN A 172 -5.22 -19.00 -24.36
CA GLN A 172 -5.63 -17.95 -23.41
C GLN A 172 -4.42 -17.34 -22.71
N ASP A 173 -4.38 -16.01 -22.63
CA ASP A 173 -3.23 -15.28 -22.09
C ASP A 173 -3.22 -15.20 -20.55
N LEU A 174 -4.35 -15.50 -19.91
CA LEU A 174 -4.52 -15.44 -18.47
C LEU A 174 -4.72 -16.84 -17.91
N SER A 175 -3.99 -17.21 -16.87
CA SER A 175 -4.20 -18.50 -16.18
C SER A 175 -5.56 -18.55 -15.49
N VAL A 176 -6.08 -19.75 -15.25
CA VAL A 176 -7.37 -19.97 -14.58
C VAL A 176 -7.48 -19.18 -13.27
N ASN A 177 -6.43 -19.20 -12.45
CA ASN A 177 -6.41 -18.48 -11.16
C ASN A 177 -6.57 -16.97 -11.33
N LEU A 178 -5.89 -16.37 -12.32
CA LEU A 178 -6.00 -14.93 -12.58
C LEU A 178 -7.37 -14.57 -13.16
N GLN A 179 -7.92 -15.42 -14.03
CA GLN A 179 -9.28 -15.26 -14.55
C GLN A 179 -10.31 -15.27 -13.41
N THR A 180 -10.23 -16.24 -12.50
CA THR A 180 -11.14 -16.34 -11.34
C THR A 180 -11.03 -15.13 -10.43
N MET A 181 -9.82 -14.62 -10.19
CA MET A 181 -9.61 -13.39 -9.42
C MET A 181 -10.30 -12.18 -10.07
N LEU A 182 -10.17 -12.01 -11.39
CA LEU A 182 -10.80 -10.89 -12.11
C LEU A 182 -12.33 -10.96 -12.07
N VAL A 183 -12.89 -12.16 -12.25
CA VAL A 183 -14.34 -12.41 -12.10
C VAL A 183 -14.79 -12.07 -10.68
N TRP A 184 -14.03 -12.49 -9.67
CA TRP A 184 -14.33 -12.17 -8.28
C TRP A 184 -14.28 -10.66 -8.01
N LEU A 185 -13.25 -9.96 -8.50
CA LEU A 185 -13.13 -8.51 -8.39
C LEU A 185 -14.28 -7.77 -9.06
N GLY A 186 -14.74 -8.25 -10.22
CA GLY A 186 -15.89 -7.69 -10.93
C GLY A 186 -17.21 -7.91 -10.21
N HIS A 187 -17.53 -9.16 -9.87
CA HIS A 187 -18.85 -9.53 -9.36
C HIS A 187 -19.02 -9.30 -7.85
N TYR A 188 -18.00 -9.63 -7.05
CA TYR A 188 -18.03 -9.47 -5.60
C TYR A 188 -17.34 -8.18 -5.16
N GLY A 189 -16.20 -7.84 -5.78
CA GLY A 189 -15.48 -6.60 -5.49
C GLY A 189 -16.12 -5.35 -6.10
N HIS A 190 -17.07 -5.50 -7.03
CA HIS A 190 -17.72 -4.41 -7.76
C HIS A 190 -16.74 -3.47 -8.50
N LEU A 191 -15.61 -4.00 -8.97
CA LEU A 191 -14.68 -3.27 -9.83
C LEU A 191 -15.18 -3.30 -11.28
N SER A 192 -15.33 -2.13 -11.90
CA SER A 192 -15.58 -2.03 -13.34
C SER A 192 -14.40 -2.60 -14.14
N TYR A 193 -14.61 -2.92 -15.42
CA TYR A 193 -13.55 -3.46 -16.26
C TYR A 193 -12.38 -2.49 -16.42
N GLU A 194 -12.62 -1.17 -16.43
CA GLU A 194 -11.55 -0.16 -16.46
C GLU A 194 -10.69 -0.22 -15.20
N LYS A 195 -11.30 -0.37 -14.03
CA LYS A 195 -10.57 -0.51 -12.76
C LYS A 195 -9.81 -1.83 -12.67
N GLN A 196 -10.35 -2.90 -13.24
CA GLN A 196 -9.64 -4.18 -13.33
C GLN A 196 -8.43 -4.08 -14.27
N GLN A 197 -8.56 -3.38 -15.40
CA GLN A 197 -7.45 -3.09 -16.31
C GLN A 197 -6.35 -2.27 -15.61
N GLU A 198 -6.73 -1.21 -14.89
CA GLU A 198 -5.81 -0.41 -14.09
C GLU A 198 -5.11 -1.27 -13.02
N TRP A 199 -5.84 -2.15 -12.34
CA TRP A 199 -5.26 -3.08 -11.38
C TRP A 199 -4.24 -4.02 -12.02
N LEU A 200 -4.55 -4.61 -13.18
CA LEU A 200 -3.60 -5.46 -13.93
C LEU A 200 -2.36 -4.69 -14.37
N LYS A 201 -2.52 -3.42 -14.75
CA LYS A 201 -1.41 -2.53 -15.10
C LYS A 201 -0.54 -2.21 -13.90
N GLU A 202 -1.14 -1.88 -12.75
CA GLU A 202 -0.38 -1.47 -11.57
C GLU A 202 0.34 -2.65 -10.90
N PHE A 203 -0.37 -3.75 -10.70
CA PHE A 203 0.14 -4.91 -9.97
C PHE A 203 0.83 -5.93 -10.88
N GLY A 204 0.38 -6.09 -12.12
CA GLY A 204 0.96 -7.06 -13.06
C GLY A 204 1.89 -6.46 -14.09
N LYS A 205 1.91 -5.13 -14.25
CA LYS A 205 2.60 -4.46 -15.35
C LYS A 205 2.22 -5.05 -16.72
N ILE A 206 0.97 -5.49 -16.85
CA ILE A 206 0.39 -6.04 -18.07
C ILE A 206 -0.77 -5.18 -18.54
N GLU A 207 -0.88 -5.03 -19.86
CA GLU A 207 -1.99 -4.31 -20.49
C GLU A 207 -2.93 -5.32 -21.15
N VAL A 208 -4.18 -5.29 -20.72
CA VAL A 208 -5.23 -6.22 -21.17
C VAL A 208 -6.41 -5.39 -21.67
N SER A 209 -7.00 -5.76 -22.81
CA SER A 209 -8.14 -5.02 -23.35
C SER A 209 -9.42 -5.26 -22.52
N LEU A 210 -10.35 -4.31 -22.55
CA LEU A 210 -11.68 -4.51 -21.92
C LEU A 210 -12.41 -5.71 -22.51
N GLY A 211 -12.27 -5.95 -23.83
CA GLY A 211 -12.85 -7.12 -24.49
C GLY A 211 -12.26 -8.44 -23.99
N THR A 212 -10.97 -8.47 -23.60
CA THR A 212 -10.34 -9.64 -22.98
C THR A 212 -10.93 -9.90 -21.59
N LEU A 213 -11.21 -8.86 -20.81
CA LEU A 213 -11.86 -8.98 -19.49
C LEU A 213 -13.29 -9.50 -19.62
N GLU A 214 -14.08 -8.91 -20.52
CA GLU A 214 -15.44 -9.38 -20.81
C GLU A 214 -15.47 -10.84 -21.30
N ALA A 215 -14.59 -11.18 -22.26
CA ALA A 215 -14.48 -12.54 -22.77
C ALA A 215 -14.05 -13.53 -21.68
N THR A 216 -13.18 -13.11 -20.75
CA THR A 216 -12.78 -13.92 -19.59
C THR A 216 -13.96 -14.18 -18.68
N THR A 217 -14.70 -13.13 -18.31
CA THR A 217 -15.90 -13.26 -17.47
C THR A 217 -16.93 -14.19 -18.09
N ARG A 218 -17.21 -14.02 -19.39
CA ARG A 218 -18.14 -14.90 -20.12
C ARG A 218 -17.69 -16.36 -20.13
N ARG A 219 -16.42 -16.63 -20.43
CA ARG A 219 -15.86 -18.00 -20.44
C ARG A 219 -15.99 -18.67 -19.06
N VAL A 220 -15.68 -17.95 -17.99
CA VAL A 220 -15.82 -18.47 -16.62
C VAL A 220 -17.28 -18.72 -16.28
N ALA A 221 -18.20 -17.83 -16.66
CA ALA A 221 -19.63 -18.01 -16.45
C ALA A 221 -20.17 -19.25 -17.19
N GLU A 222 -19.80 -19.43 -18.46
CA GLU A 222 -20.16 -20.62 -19.25
C GLU A 222 -19.64 -21.92 -18.60
N ALA A 223 -18.40 -21.92 -18.11
CA ALA A 223 -17.82 -23.09 -17.44
C ALA A 223 -18.51 -23.44 -16.10
N LEU A 224 -18.98 -22.44 -15.35
CA LEU A 224 -19.64 -22.63 -14.06
C LEU A 224 -21.15 -22.95 -14.18
N THR A 225 -21.79 -22.62 -15.31
CA THR A 225 -23.24 -22.77 -15.50
C THR A 225 -23.75 -24.18 -15.17
N PRO A 226 -23.13 -25.28 -15.65
CA PRO A 226 -23.61 -26.64 -15.36
C PRO A 226 -23.57 -26.99 -13.86
N GLN A 227 -22.53 -26.55 -13.15
CA GLN A 227 -22.39 -26.79 -11.71
C GLN A 227 -23.44 -26.01 -10.93
N VAL A 228 -23.64 -24.73 -11.25
CA VAL A 228 -24.65 -23.88 -10.62
C VAL A 228 -26.06 -24.43 -10.83
N GLU A 229 -26.37 -24.94 -12.02
CA GLU A 229 -27.66 -25.58 -12.31
C GLU A 229 -27.83 -26.89 -11.53
N SER A 230 -26.79 -27.71 -11.41
CA SER A 230 -26.83 -28.94 -10.62
C SER A 230 -27.10 -28.70 -9.13
N GLU A 231 -26.48 -27.67 -8.54
CA GLU A 231 -26.66 -27.30 -7.13
C GLU A 231 -28.04 -26.67 -6.88
N LYS A 232 -28.56 -25.86 -7.82
CA LYS A 232 -29.94 -25.34 -7.76
C LYS A 232 -30.98 -26.46 -7.78
N ASN A 233 -30.76 -27.50 -8.60
CA ASN A 233 -31.65 -28.64 -8.69
C ASN A 233 -31.55 -29.58 -7.47
N ARG A 234 -30.44 -29.53 -6.72
CA ARG A 234 -30.23 -30.30 -5.50
C ARG A 234 -30.86 -29.66 -4.25
N GLY A 235 -31.09 -28.35 -4.29
CA GLY A 235 -31.77 -27.59 -3.24
C GLY A 235 -33.29 -27.47 -3.40
N ARG A 236 -33.88 -28.12 -4.42
CA ARG A 236 -35.33 -28.24 -4.64
C ARG A 236 -35.80 -29.66 -4.28
#